data_AF-A0A7K2ZH41-F1
#
_entry.id   AF-A0A7K2ZH41-F1
#
_cell.length_a   1.000
_cell.length_b   1.000
_cell.length_c   1.000
_cell.angle_alpha   90.00
_cell.angle_beta   90.00
_cell.angle_gamma   90.00
#
_symmetry.space_group_name_H-M   'P 1'
#
loop_
_entity.id
_entity.type
_entity.pdbx_description
1 polymer ?
#
loop_
_entity_poly.entity_id
_entity_poly.type
_entity_poly.pdbx_seq_one_letter_code
_entity_poly.pdbx_strand_id
1 'polypeptide(L)'
;MSSPSRDVSGLRGYAFDWALVDVETSGVIARRDRVLSVAVVTIGPDGKQTGEFSTLLNPGCDPGPVHVHGLTAERLLGAPTFEQVAGRIGALLQDRVMVAHNAQFDYDFLANEFARARMYLPVSQRLCTLALNRQVDPPAADMKLGTLAAHYGVPQTRAHDAVDDTRVLAGILRATLREAARLDLPLPLVACPPRQDVQFTPQPPKTPCAYRNPGRAEAGGPLVQGMKIAITGETATARAELVARSVAAGLNVMSSVSRHTSALVTNEAGSTSAKARRAAAEGVPVIDEHTFLRLLSDVRAGTPHRGAAEEAGASEGVASVSEAAAAVPGNADAAPASTAS
;
A
#
# COMPACT_ATOMS: atom_id res chain seq x y z
N MET A 1 10.26 -54.73 27.50
CA MET A 1 10.26 -53.26 27.56
C MET A 1 9.71 -52.75 26.25
N SER A 2 8.39 -52.54 26.17
CA SER A 2 7.75 -52.01 24.97
C SER A 2 7.94 -50.49 24.91
N SER A 3 8.41 -49.99 23.78
CA SER A 3 8.47 -48.55 23.50
C SER A 3 7.07 -47.92 23.64
N PRO A 4 6.95 -46.71 24.23
CA PRO A 4 5.68 -46.01 24.22
C PRO A 4 5.39 -45.59 22.78
N SER A 5 4.35 -46.17 22.20
CA SER A 5 3.74 -45.66 20.97
C SER A 5 3.38 -44.20 21.20
N ARG A 6 4.01 -43.28 20.45
CA ARG A 6 3.65 -41.86 20.44
C ARG A 6 2.22 -41.76 19.92
N ASP A 7 1.28 -41.57 20.84
CA ASP A 7 -0.08 -41.24 20.51
C ASP A 7 -0.10 -39.87 19.82
N VAL A 8 -0.16 -39.88 18.49
CA VAL A 8 -0.21 -38.70 17.63
C VAL A 8 -1.63 -38.14 17.49
N SER A 9 -2.64 -38.78 18.10
CA SER A 9 -4.03 -38.34 18.05
C SER A 9 -4.20 -36.93 18.61
N GLY A 10 -3.50 -36.62 19.71
CA GLY A 10 -3.52 -35.30 20.35
C GLY A 10 -2.86 -34.18 19.52
N LEU A 11 -2.02 -34.51 18.53
CA LEU A 11 -1.39 -33.50 17.66
C LEU A 11 -2.23 -33.14 16.43
N ARG A 12 -3.30 -33.90 16.12
CA ARG A 12 -4.15 -33.60 14.95
C ARG A 12 -4.82 -32.23 15.05
N GLY A 13 -5.15 -31.77 16.27
CA GLY A 13 -5.69 -30.43 16.53
C GLY A 13 -4.65 -29.29 16.42
N TYR A 14 -3.36 -29.63 16.24
CA TYR A 14 -2.24 -28.69 16.18
C TYR A 14 -1.45 -28.83 14.87
N ALA A 15 -1.88 -29.69 13.95
CA ALA A 15 -1.20 -29.95 12.69
C ALA A 15 -1.78 -29.06 11.58
N PHE A 16 -1.11 -27.94 11.32
CA PHE A 16 -1.45 -27.03 10.23
C PHE A 16 -0.22 -26.79 9.35
N ASP A 17 -0.46 -26.34 8.12
CA ASP A 17 0.55 -25.62 7.36
C ASP A 17 0.63 -24.18 7.90
N TRP A 18 1.82 -23.78 8.32
CA TRP A 18 2.09 -22.49 8.93
C TRP A 18 2.86 -21.59 7.98
N ALA A 19 2.53 -20.30 7.98
CA ALA A 19 3.36 -19.26 7.39
C ALA A 19 3.71 -18.24 8.47
N LEU A 20 4.94 -18.30 8.96
CA LEU A 20 5.47 -17.41 9.97
C LEU A 20 5.94 -16.14 9.30
N VAL A 21 5.48 -15.00 9.79
CA VAL A 21 5.74 -13.69 9.19
C VAL A 21 6.23 -12.72 10.25
N ASP A 22 7.18 -11.89 9.84
CA ASP A 22 7.59 -10.69 10.54
C ASP A 22 7.84 -9.55 9.53
N VAL A 23 7.44 -8.33 9.89
CA VAL A 23 7.67 -7.12 9.08
C VAL A 23 8.34 -6.01 9.87
N GLU A 24 9.34 -5.38 9.25
CA GLU A 24 9.84 -4.08 9.69
C GLU A 24 9.14 -2.96 8.93
N THR A 25 8.83 -1.85 9.59
CA THR A 25 7.90 -0.84 9.06
C THR A 25 8.39 0.58 9.31
N SER A 26 7.97 1.51 8.44
CA SER A 26 8.37 2.93 8.52
C SER A 26 7.67 3.73 9.64
N GLY A 27 6.86 3.06 10.46
CA GLY A 27 5.99 3.63 11.47
C GLY A 27 4.95 2.60 11.91
N VAL A 28 4.00 2.98 12.76
CA VAL A 28 3.09 2.03 13.42
C VAL A 28 1.66 2.00 12.86
N ILE A 29 1.37 2.80 11.83
CA ILE A 29 0.01 2.96 11.28
C ILE A 29 -0.06 2.39 9.86
N ALA A 30 -0.50 1.13 9.72
CA ALA A 30 -0.51 0.38 8.44
C ALA A 30 -1.17 1.09 7.24
N ARG A 31 -2.22 1.90 7.46
CA ARG A 31 -2.88 2.67 6.39
C ARG A 31 -2.01 3.80 5.81
N ARG A 32 -1.04 4.28 6.59
CA ARG A 32 -0.18 5.43 6.26
C ARG A 32 1.25 5.00 5.97
N ASP A 33 1.79 4.14 6.83
CA ASP A 33 3.19 3.75 6.86
C ASP A 33 3.42 2.53 5.94
N ARG A 34 4.70 2.22 5.67
CA ARG A 34 5.12 1.24 4.67
C ARG A 34 5.92 0.09 5.27
N VAL A 35 5.87 -1.08 4.63
CA VAL A 35 6.77 -2.19 4.96
C VAL A 35 8.15 -1.93 4.35
N LEU A 36 9.19 -2.11 5.17
CA LEU A 36 10.62 -1.90 4.85
C LEU A 36 11.38 -3.22 4.70
N SER A 37 10.97 -4.25 5.42
CA SER A 37 11.50 -5.60 5.35
C SER A 37 10.38 -6.58 5.62
N VAL A 38 10.40 -7.71 4.93
CA VAL A 38 9.47 -8.81 5.18
C VAL A 38 10.24 -10.12 5.17
N ALA A 39 9.94 -10.98 6.13
CA ALA A 39 10.40 -12.36 6.16
C ALA A 39 9.20 -13.29 6.32
N VAL A 40 9.24 -14.40 5.57
CA VAL A 40 8.24 -15.47 5.62
C VAL A 40 8.96 -16.80 5.68
N VAL A 41 8.66 -17.61 6.69
CA VAL A 41 9.10 -19.01 6.79
C VAL A 41 7.87 -19.90 6.82
N THR A 42 7.82 -20.90 5.93
CA THR A 42 6.71 -21.86 5.92
C THR A 42 7.11 -23.14 6.63
N ILE A 43 6.20 -23.68 7.44
CA ILE A 43 6.40 -24.92 8.20
C ILE A 43 5.22 -25.84 7.94
N GLY A 44 5.48 -27.09 7.56
CA GLY A 44 4.45 -28.09 7.34
C GLY A 44 3.86 -28.63 8.65
N PRO A 45 2.80 -29.45 8.57
CA PRO A 45 2.13 -30.04 9.75
C PRO A 45 3.03 -30.98 10.55
N ASP A 46 4.11 -31.52 9.94
CA ASP A 46 5.13 -32.32 10.62
C ASP A 46 6.18 -31.47 11.37
N GLY A 47 6.03 -30.14 11.34
CA GLY A 47 6.93 -29.19 11.97
C GLY A 47 8.20 -28.88 11.17
N LYS A 48 8.38 -29.45 9.97
CA LYS A 48 9.55 -29.16 9.12
C LYS A 48 9.36 -27.88 8.31
N GLN A 49 10.45 -27.15 8.13
CA GLN A 49 10.46 -25.99 7.25
C GLN A 49 10.31 -26.44 5.79
N THR A 50 9.37 -25.83 5.08
CA THR A 50 9.04 -26.15 3.68
C THR A 50 9.43 -25.04 2.71
N GLY A 51 9.79 -23.86 3.22
CA GLY A 51 10.12 -22.69 2.41
C GLY A 51 10.55 -21.50 3.26
N GLU A 52 11.22 -20.56 2.61
CA GLU A 52 11.67 -19.28 3.19
C GLU A 52 11.75 -18.23 2.09
N PHE A 53 11.37 -17.01 2.42
CA PHE A 53 11.60 -15.83 1.60
C PHE A 53 11.77 -14.62 2.50
N SER A 54 12.76 -13.80 2.19
CA SER A 54 12.95 -12.52 2.86
C SER A 54 13.48 -11.49 1.88
N THR A 55 13.09 -10.24 2.06
CA THR A 55 13.61 -9.14 1.25
C THR A 55 13.45 -7.81 1.97
N LEU A 56 14.41 -6.90 1.72
CA LEU A 56 14.20 -5.48 1.98
C LEU A 56 13.27 -4.92 0.92
N LEU A 57 12.56 -3.86 1.24
CA LEU A 57 11.61 -3.20 0.35
C LEU A 57 11.91 -1.72 0.26
N ASN A 58 11.82 -1.18 -0.95
CA ASN A 58 11.83 0.26 -1.15
C ASN A 58 10.42 0.82 -0.86
N PRO A 59 10.24 1.59 0.23
CA PRO A 59 8.93 2.10 0.61
C PRO A 59 8.53 3.35 -0.21
N GLY A 60 9.43 3.93 -1.00
CA GLY A 60 9.20 5.20 -1.69
C GLY A 60 8.95 6.39 -0.75
N CYS A 61 9.29 6.26 0.53
CA CYS A 61 9.17 7.29 1.56
C CYS A 61 10.30 7.20 2.58
N ASP A 62 10.30 8.11 3.56
CA ASP A 62 11.19 8.04 4.71
C ASP A 62 11.02 6.70 5.46
N PRO A 63 12.10 5.95 5.76
CA PRO A 63 12.03 4.70 6.52
C PRO A 63 11.70 4.89 8.00
N GLY A 64 11.53 6.11 8.49
CA GLY A 64 11.07 6.33 9.86
C GLY A 64 12.15 6.07 10.91
N PRO A 65 11.83 5.46 12.07
CA PRO A 65 12.73 5.40 13.22
C PRO A 65 13.85 4.35 13.03
N VAL A 66 14.85 4.66 12.21
CA VAL A 66 16.00 3.80 11.88
C VAL A 66 16.69 3.21 13.10
N HIS A 67 16.68 3.88 14.25
CA HIS A 67 17.28 3.37 15.49
C HIS A 67 16.60 2.10 16.03
N VAL A 68 15.39 1.77 15.57
CA VAL A 68 14.66 0.55 15.97
C VAL A 68 15.14 -0.65 15.16
N HIS A 69 15.15 -0.55 13.82
CA HIS A 69 15.35 -1.69 12.91
C HIS A 69 16.65 -1.59 12.07
N GLY A 70 17.39 -0.48 12.17
CA GLY A 70 18.66 -0.28 11.46
C GLY A 70 18.56 -0.11 9.94
N LEU A 71 17.35 0.08 9.39
CA LEU A 71 17.11 0.19 7.94
C LEU A 71 17.14 1.66 7.51
N THR A 72 18.28 2.11 6.99
CA THR A 72 18.44 3.46 6.44
C THR A 72 17.92 3.55 5.00
N ALA A 73 17.68 4.76 4.51
CA ALA A 73 17.27 4.98 3.11
C ALA A 73 18.31 4.42 2.12
N GLU A 74 19.60 4.49 2.45
CA GLU A 74 20.68 3.94 1.64
C GLU A 74 20.64 2.42 1.57
N ARG A 75 20.31 1.73 2.68
CA ARG A 75 20.16 0.27 2.69
C ARG A 75 18.97 -0.23 1.88
N LEU A 76 17.92 0.59 1.80
CA LEU A 76 16.71 0.28 1.04
C LEU A 76 16.81 0.71 -0.42
N LEU A 77 17.87 1.42 -0.80
CA LEU A 77 18.08 1.86 -2.16
C LEU A 77 18.28 0.66 -3.10
N GLY A 78 17.50 0.61 -4.18
CA GLY A 78 17.54 -0.49 -5.15
C GLY A 78 16.81 -1.77 -4.71
N ALA A 79 16.25 -1.80 -3.49
CA ALA A 79 15.34 -2.87 -3.08
C ALA A 79 14.05 -2.84 -3.92
N PRO A 80 13.40 -4.00 -4.14
CA PRO A 80 12.13 -4.05 -4.86
C PRO A 80 11.03 -3.31 -4.11
N THR A 81 10.00 -2.85 -4.82
CA THR A 81 8.75 -2.41 -4.19
C THR A 81 7.94 -3.62 -3.73
N PHE A 82 7.01 -3.42 -2.81
CA PHE A 82 6.11 -4.50 -2.36
C PHE A 82 5.35 -5.13 -3.53
N GLU A 83 4.84 -4.33 -4.47
CA GLU A 83 4.09 -4.79 -5.64
C GLU A 83 4.87 -5.82 -6.46
N GLN A 84 6.19 -5.63 -6.61
CA GLN A 84 7.06 -6.54 -7.35
C GLN A 84 7.22 -7.92 -6.69
N VAL A 85 7.00 -8.02 -5.37
CA VAL A 85 7.17 -9.27 -4.60
C VAL A 85 5.86 -9.84 -4.04
N ALA A 86 4.75 -9.10 -4.18
CA ALA A 86 3.45 -9.44 -3.59
C ALA A 86 2.96 -10.85 -4.02
N GLY A 87 3.12 -11.23 -5.29
CA GLY A 87 2.76 -12.57 -5.76
C GLY A 87 3.56 -13.69 -5.08
N ARG A 88 4.86 -13.49 -4.85
CA ARG A 88 5.71 -14.47 -4.17
C ARG A 88 5.34 -14.61 -2.69
N ILE A 89 5.10 -13.50 -2.01
CA ILE A 89 4.64 -13.49 -0.61
C ILE A 89 3.27 -14.18 -0.53
N GLY A 90 2.35 -13.84 -1.44
CA GLY A 90 1.02 -14.43 -1.49
C GLY A 90 1.04 -15.95 -1.64
N ALA A 91 1.91 -16.49 -2.50
CA ALA A 91 2.06 -17.94 -2.67
C ALA A 91 2.53 -18.67 -1.40
N LEU A 92 3.35 -18.02 -0.57
CA LEU A 92 3.79 -18.56 0.72
C LEU A 92 2.71 -18.49 1.79
N LEU A 93 1.80 -17.52 1.71
CA LEU A 93 0.70 -17.34 2.67
C LEU A 93 -0.54 -18.19 2.33
N GLN A 94 -0.79 -18.44 1.04
CA GLN A 94 -1.97 -19.15 0.55
C GLN A 94 -2.15 -20.53 1.22
N ASP A 95 -3.37 -20.80 1.68
CA ASP A 95 -3.79 -22.06 2.33
C ASP A 95 -2.99 -22.42 3.60
N ARG A 96 -2.38 -21.42 4.25
CA ARG A 96 -1.64 -21.59 5.51
C ARG A 96 -2.21 -20.70 6.60
N VAL A 97 -2.03 -21.12 7.86
CA VAL A 97 -2.30 -20.24 9.00
C VAL A 97 -1.13 -19.27 9.13
N MET A 98 -1.41 -17.97 9.00
CA MET A 98 -0.40 -16.94 9.22
C MET A 98 -0.06 -16.86 10.71
N VAL A 99 1.22 -16.85 11.06
CA VAL A 99 1.69 -16.76 12.44
C VAL A 99 2.61 -15.56 12.59
N ALA A 100 2.38 -14.75 13.62
CA ALA A 100 3.25 -13.62 13.96
C ALA A 100 3.22 -13.35 15.48
N HIS A 101 4.19 -12.62 15.99
CA HIS A 101 4.20 -12.15 17.37
C HIS A 101 3.57 -10.77 17.44
N ASN A 102 2.41 -10.63 18.10
CA ASN A 102 1.50 -9.49 17.91
C ASN A 102 0.86 -9.43 16.50
N ALA A 103 0.43 -10.60 15.99
CA ALA A 103 0.03 -10.82 14.60
C ALA A 103 -1.02 -9.88 13.97
N GLN A 104 -1.78 -9.11 14.76
CA GLN A 104 -2.68 -8.09 14.19
C GLN A 104 -1.88 -7.00 13.46
N PHE A 105 -0.71 -6.63 14.00
CA PHE A 105 0.16 -5.61 13.42
C PHE A 105 0.65 -6.01 12.03
N ASP A 106 1.32 -7.16 11.92
CA ASP A 106 1.84 -7.70 10.65
C ASP A 106 0.71 -7.90 9.64
N TYR A 107 -0.41 -8.47 10.09
CA TYR A 107 -1.57 -8.71 9.25
C TYR A 107 -2.10 -7.41 8.64
N ASP A 108 -2.25 -6.34 9.44
CA ASP A 108 -2.76 -5.07 8.93
C ASP A 108 -1.78 -4.41 7.94
N PHE A 109 -0.47 -4.51 8.18
CA PHE A 109 0.54 -4.01 7.24
C PHE A 109 0.51 -4.76 5.91
N LEU A 110 0.52 -6.10 5.96
CA LEU A 110 0.39 -6.92 4.76
C LEU A 110 -0.92 -6.62 4.04
N ALA A 111 -2.05 -6.55 4.74
CA ALA A 111 -3.34 -6.27 4.12
C ALA A 111 -3.34 -4.93 3.36
N ASN A 112 -2.73 -3.89 3.93
CA ASN A 112 -2.62 -2.59 3.26
C ASN A 112 -1.62 -2.62 2.09
N GLU A 113 -0.48 -3.33 2.20
CA GLU A 113 0.47 -3.45 1.10
C GLU A 113 -0.08 -4.28 -0.08
N PHE A 114 -0.75 -5.41 0.19
CA PHE A 114 -1.47 -6.18 -0.83
C PHE A 114 -2.56 -5.33 -1.51
N ALA A 115 -3.33 -4.55 -0.73
CA ALA A 115 -4.32 -3.63 -1.28
C ALA A 115 -3.69 -2.56 -2.19
N ARG A 116 -2.53 -1.99 -1.82
CA ARG A 116 -1.77 -1.05 -2.68
C ARG A 116 -1.29 -1.70 -3.97
N ALA A 117 -0.89 -2.97 -3.90
CA ALA A 117 -0.54 -3.80 -5.05
C ALA A 117 -1.76 -4.32 -5.85
N ARG A 118 -2.99 -3.91 -5.48
CA ARG A 118 -4.26 -4.35 -6.10
C ARG A 118 -4.46 -5.87 -6.05
N MET A 119 -3.98 -6.49 -4.96
CA MET A 119 -4.09 -7.91 -4.69
C MET A 119 -4.86 -8.13 -3.39
N TYR A 120 -5.55 -9.26 -3.30
CA TYR A 120 -6.07 -9.76 -2.03
C TYR A 120 -4.93 -10.40 -1.22
N LEU A 121 -4.93 -10.19 0.10
CA LEU A 121 -4.02 -10.90 1.02
C LEU A 121 -4.56 -12.31 1.27
N PRO A 122 -3.90 -13.39 0.80
CA PRO A 122 -4.41 -14.76 0.91
C PRO A 122 -4.19 -15.37 2.29
N VAL A 123 -4.77 -14.74 3.31
CA VAL A 123 -4.76 -15.18 4.70
C VAL A 123 -6.19 -15.30 5.17
N SER A 124 -6.67 -16.52 5.36
CA SER A 124 -8.02 -16.82 5.85
C SER A 124 -8.07 -17.00 7.37
N GLN A 125 -6.93 -17.32 7.99
CA GLN A 125 -6.78 -17.50 9.43
C GLN A 125 -5.38 -17.07 9.88
N ARG A 126 -5.28 -16.56 11.12
CA ARG A 126 -4.01 -16.22 11.75
C ARG A 126 -3.93 -16.69 13.20
N LEU A 127 -2.72 -16.91 13.68
CA LEU A 127 -2.39 -17.20 15.08
C LEU A 127 -1.41 -16.14 15.60
N CYS A 128 -1.65 -15.65 16.81
CA CYS A 128 -0.74 -14.74 17.49
C CYS A 128 0.02 -15.49 18.59
N THR A 129 1.35 -15.61 18.49
CA THR A 129 2.14 -16.35 19.50
C THR A 129 2.11 -15.68 20.86
N LEU A 130 1.97 -14.35 20.91
CA LEU A 130 1.73 -13.62 22.16
C LEU A 130 0.41 -14.04 22.82
N ALA A 131 -0.67 -14.19 22.04
CA ALA A 131 -1.96 -14.63 22.57
C ALA A 131 -1.92 -16.10 23.03
N LEU A 132 -1.26 -16.97 22.27
CA LEU A 132 -1.09 -18.38 22.64
C LEU A 132 -0.23 -18.51 23.91
N ASN A 133 0.87 -17.77 24.03
CA ASN A 133 1.71 -17.80 25.22
C ASN A 133 0.98 -17.25 26.46
N ARG A 134 0.08 -16.28 26.32
CA ARG A 134 -0.80 -15.87 27.43
C ARG A 134 -1.76 -16.96 27.91
N GLN A 135 -2.12 -17.92 27.05
CA GLN A 135 -2.95 -19.06 27.45
C GLN A 135 -2.11 -20.16 28.11
N VAL A 136 -0.91 -20.41 27.59
CA VAL A 136 0.04 -21.35 28.18
C VAL A 136 0.61 -20.87 29.51
N ASP A 137 0.71 -19.55 29.69
CA ASP A 137 1.21 -18.86 30.88
C ASP A 137 2.61 -19.34 31.33
N PRO A 138 3.64 -19.23 30.47
CA PRO A 138 4.99 -19.62 30.86
C PRO A 138 5.51 -18.67 31.95
N PRO A 139 6.38 -19.16 32.87
CA PRO A 139 7.00 -18.32 33.91
C PRO A 139 8.08 -17.41 33.30
N ALA A 140 7.64 -16.40 32.56
CA ALA A 140 8.44 -15.38 31.90
C ALA A 140 8.07 -14.00 32.44
N ALA A 141 9.04 -13.09 32.53
CA ALA A 141 8.81 -11.75 33.10
C ALA A 141 7.83 -10.90 32.27
N ASP A 142 7.81 -11.10 30.95
CA ASP A 142 6.85 -10.54 30.03
C ASP A 142 6.67 -11.45 28.80
N MET A 143 5.74 -11.09 27.92
CA MET A 143 5.41 -11.85 26.71
C MET A 143 6.08 -11.26 25.46
N LYS A 144 7.17 -10.50 25.57
CA LYS A 144 7.91 -10.02 24.40
C LYS A 144 8.64 -11.18 23.72
N LEU A 145 8.86 -11.07 22.42
CA LEU A 145 9.52 -12.09 21.60
C LEU A 145 10.85 -12.55 22.22
N GLY A 146 11.75 -11.62 22.55
CA GLY A 146 13.05 -11.93 23.13
C GLY A 146 12.98 -12.60 24.51
N THR A 147 12.02 -12.21 25.36
CA THR A 147 11.81 -12.83 26.68
C THR A 147 11.33 -14.28 26.53
N LEU A 148 10.39 -14.52 25.61
CA LEU A 148 9.91 -15.87 25.30
C LEU A 148 11.00 -16.71 24.63
N ALA A 149 11.82 -16.11 23.77
CA ALA A 149 12.96 -16.77 23.15
C ALA A 149 13.92 -17.30 24.22
N ALA A 150 14.31 -16.45 25.18
CA ALA A 150 15.14 -16.84 26.31
C ALA A 150 14.49 -17.94 27.16
N HIS A 151 13.20 -17.82 27.47
CA HIS A 151 12.45 -18.82 28.24
C HIS A 151 12.47 -20.21 27.57
N TYR A 152 12.22 -20.27 26.25
CA TYR A 152 12.17 -21.52 25.51
C TYR A 152 13.55 -22.01 25.00
N GLY A 153 14.64 -21.31 25.33
CA GLY A 153 15.98 -21.65 24.87
C GLY A 153 16.18 -21.47 23.36
N VAL A 154 15.45 -20.54 22.75
CA VAL A 154 15.56 -20.17 21.33
C VAL A 154 16.58 -19.04 21.19
N PRO A 155 17.67 -19.23 20.43
CA PRO A 155 18.67 -18.18 20.25
C PRO A 155 18.12 -17.04 19.39
N GLN A 156 18.31 -15.80 19.85
CA GLN A 156 18.09 -14.57 19.08
C GLN A 156 19.44 -13.86 18.92
N THR A 157 19.78 -13.51 17.69
CA THR A 157 21.08 -12.91 17.34
C THR A 157 20.98 -11.42 17.08
N ARG A 158 19.89 -10.97 16.46
CA ARG A 158 19.65 -9.59 16.02
C ARG A 158 18.16 -9.27 16.17
N ALA A 159 17.79 -8.71 17.32
CA ALA A 159 16.43 -8.21 17.52
C ALA A 159 16.12 -7.08 16.53
N HIS A 160 14.87 -7.02 16.05
CA HIS A 160 14.41 -6.06 15.04
C HIS A 160 15.07 -6.28 13.67
N ASP A 161 15.33 -7.55 13.35
CA ASP A 161 15.69 -8.04 12.03
C ASP A 161 14.68 -9.11 11.65
N ALA A 162 13.83 -8.81 10.65
CA ALA A 162 12.70 -9.68 10.30
C ALA A 162 13.09 -11.15 10.06
N VAL A 163 14.28 -11.42 9.53
CA VAL A 163 14.74 -12.81 9.28
C VAL A 163 15.05 -13.52 10.59
N ASP A 164 15.82 -12.88 11.47
CA ASP A 164 16.13 -13.45 12.78
C ASP A 164 14.87 -13.61 13.63
N ASP A 165 14.01 -12.59 13.65
CA ASP A 165 12.77 -12.60 14.43
C ASP A 165 11.78 -13.66 13.92
N THR A 166 11.68 -13.91 12.60
CA THR A 166 10.88 -15.01 12.05
C THR A 166 11.43 -16.40 12.45
N ARG A 167 12.75 -16.55 12.54
CA ARG A 167 13.38 -17.81 13.00
C ARG A 167 13.17 -18.04 14.50
N VAL A 168 13.28 -16.98 15.29
CA VAL A 168 12.95 -17.00 16.72
C VAL A 168 11.48 -17.36 16.91
N LEU A 169 10.59 -16.75 16.14
CA LEU A 169 9.16 -17.05 16.12
C LEU A 169 8.89 -18.52 15.82
N ALA A 170 9.64 -19.15 14.89
CA ALA A 170 9.53 -20.58 14.60
C ALA A 170 9.88 -21.47 15.79
N GLY A 171 10.95 -21.13 16.51
CA GLY A 171 11.35 -21.81 17.74
C GLY A 171 10.28 -21.70 18.82
N ILE A 172 9.79 -20.47 19.06
CA ILE A 172 8.74 -20.19 20.06
C ILE A 172 7.45 -20.93 19.69
N LEU A 173 6.98 -20.84 18.44
CA LEU A 173 5.77 -21.54 18.00
C LEU A 173 5.86 -23.04 18.28
N ARG A 174 6.97 -23.69 17.92
CA ARG A 174 7.17 -25.12 18.17
C ARG A 174 7.12 -25.46 19.66
N ALA A 175 7.72 -24.64 20.52
CA ALA A 175 7.71 -24.86 21.96
C ALA A 175 6.31 -24.64 22.54
N THR A 176 5.66 -23.53 22.20
CA THR A 176 4.33 -23.18 22.71
C THR A 176 3.25 -24.16 22.21
N LEU A 177 3.33 -24.69 20.98
CA LEU A 177 2.40 -25.73 20.50
C LEU A 177 2.52 -27.02 21.32
N ARG A 178 3.72 -27.41 21.76
CA ARG A 178 3.91 -28.58 22.63
C ARG A 178 3.28 -28.37 24.00
N GLU A 179 3.46 -27.18 24.58
CA GLU A 179 2.83 -26.85 25.86
C GLU A 179 1.30 -26.76 25.75
N ALA A 180 0.78 -26.14 24.69
CA ALA A 180 -0.66 -26.09 24.45
C ALA A 180 -1.24 -27.50 24.31
N ALA A 181 -0.59 -28.40 23.56
CA ALA A 181 -1.01 -29.79 23.45
C ALA A 181 -0.92 -30.55 24.78
N ARG A 182 0.12 -30.31 25.59
CA ARG A 182 0.27 -30.91 26.92
C ARG A 182 -0.85 -30.46 27.89
N LEU A 183 -1.32 -29.22 27.73
CA LEU A 183 -2.36 -28.62 28.54
C LEU A 183 -3.77 -28.78 27.94
N ASP A 184 -3.89 -29.44 26.79
CA ASP A 184 -5.15 -29.59 26.02
C ASP A 184 -5.85 -28.25 25.73
N LEU A 185 -5.05 -27.22 25.40
CA LEU A 185 -5.55 -25.87 25.14
C LEU A 185 -5.90 -25.67 23.66
N PRO A 186 -7.10 -25.14 23.34
CA PRO A 186 -7.44 -24.81 21.96
C PRO A 186 -6.53 -23.71 21.43
N LEU A 187 -6.19 -23.77 20.14
CA LEU A 187 -5.40 -22.71 19.52
C LEU A 187 -6.23 -21.43 19.34
N PRO A 188 -5.70 -20.24 19.67
CA PRO A 188 -6.38 -18.96 19.50
C PRO A 188 -6.31 -18.50 18.03
N LEU A 189 -6.87 -19.32 17.13
CA LEU A 189 -7.00 -19.00 15.72
C LEU A 189 -8.03 -17.88 15.52
N VAL A 190 -7.64 -16.85 14.80
CA VAL A 190 -8.52 -15.73 14.42
C VAL A 190 -8.83 -15.86 12.94
N ALA A 191 -10.10 -15.93 12.59
CA ALA A 191 -10.53 -15.88 11.20
C ALA A 191 -10.24 -14.50 10.60
N CYS A 192 -9.68 -14.52 9.39
CA CYS A 192 -9.37 -13.37 8.57
C CYS A 192 -10.22 -13.47 7.31
N PRO A 193 -11.56 -13.26 7.38
CA PRO A 193 -12.37 -13.26 6.18
C PRO A 193 -11.77 -12.24 5.21
N PRO A 194 -11.74 -12.53 3.88
CA PRO A 194 -11.33 -11.56 2.90
C PRO A 194 -12.10 -10.27 3.19
N ARG A 195 -11.39 -9.17 3.48
CA ARG A 195 -12.06 -7.89 3.63
C ARG A 195 -12.67 -7.60 2.26
N GLN A 196 -13.99 -7.81 2.12
CA GLN A 196 -14.77 -7.43 0.94
C GLN A 196 -14.90 -5.90 0.83
N ASP A 197 -13.95 -5.15 1.38
CA ASP A 197 -14.05 -3.71 1.46
C ASP A 197 -13.84 -3.10 0.07
N VAL A 198 -14.97 -2.88 -0.58
CA VAL A 198 -15.33 -1.88 -1.61
C VAL A 198 -14.80 -0.45 -1.33
N GLN A 199 -14.01 -0.23 -0.28
CA GLN A 199 -13.50 1.08 0.13
C GLN A 199 -12.14 1.46 -0.45
N PHE A 200 -11.55 0.63 -1.31
CA PHE A 200 -10.30 0.97 -1.98
C PHE A 200 -10.42 0.87 -3.50
N THR A 201 -11.17 1.80 -4.09
CA THR A 201 -10.94 2.16 -5.49
C THR A 201 -9.55 2.79 -5.58
N PRO A 202 -8.60 2.22 -6.35
CA PRO A 202 -7.29 2.84 -6.53
C PRO A 202 -7.48 4.28 -7.01
N GLN A 203 -7.08 5.27 -6.22
CA GLN A 203 -6.99 6.62 -6.77
C GLN A 203 -5.89 6.59 -7.82
N PRO A 204 -6.18 7.01 -9.07
CA PRO A 204 -5.14 7.09 -10.08
C PRO A 204 -4.00 7.98 -9.55
N PRO A 205 -2.75 7.67 -9.90
CA PRO A 205 -1.60 8.47 -9.48
C PRO A 205 -1.88 9.94 -9.81
N LYS A 206 -1.73 10.81 -8.81
CA LYS A 206 -1.97 12.24 -9.00
C LYS A 206 -0.92 12.75 -9.98
N THR A 207 -1.36 13.24 -11.14
CA THR A 207 -0.50 13.98 -12.05
C THR A 207 0.12 15.16 -11.28
N PRO A 208 1.45 15.22 -11.13
CA PRO A 208 2.09 16.37 -10.51
C PRO A 208 1.73 17.63 -11.31
N CYS A 209 1.20 18.65 -10.63
CA CYS A 209 0.91 19.92 -11.27
C CYS A 209 2.23 20.64 -11.57
N ALA A 210 2.43 21.05 -12.83
CA ALA A 210 3.64 21.74 -13.28
C ALA A 210 3.80 23.16 -12.70
N TYR A 211 2.74 23.71 -12.10
CA TYR A 211 2.64 25.11 -11.67
C TYR A 211 2.52 25.24 -10.15
N ARG A 212 3.15 26.29 -9.60
CA ARG A 212 3.06 26.68 -8.20
C ARG A 212 1.66 27.22 -7.89
N ASN A 213 1.18 26.94 -6.69
CA ASN A 213 -0.11 27.45 -6.24
C ASN A 213 -0.06 28.97 -6.00
N PRO A 214 -0.81 29.79 -6.75
CA PRO A 214 -0.78 31.25 -6.62
C PRO A 214 -1.57 31.78 -5.41
N GLY A 215 -2.35 30.93 -4.73
CA GLY A 215 -3.14 31.32 -3.56
C GLY A 215 -4.64 31.12 -3.75
N ARG A 216 -5.43 31.88 -2.99
CA ARG A 216 -6.91 31.78 -3.01
C ARG A 216 -7.47 32.41 -4.28
N ALA A 217 -8.58 31.86 -4.78
CA ALA A 217 -9.32 32.51 -5.85
C ALA A 217 -9.97 33.79 -5.31
N GLU A 218 -9.88 34.87 -6.08
CA GLU A 218 -10.59 36.10 -5.78
C GLU A 218 -12.04 35.98 -6.25
N ALA A 219 -12.98 36.57 -5.51
CA ALA A 219 -14.39 36.54 -5.89
C ALA A 219 -14.58 37.25 -7.25
N GLY A 220 -15.06 36.52 -8.25
CA GLY A 220 -15.21 37.03 -9.62
C GLY A 220 -13.90 37.13 -10.42
N GLY A 221 -12.77 36.73 -9.83
CA GLY A 221 -11.47 36.67 -10.51
C GLY A 221 -11.31 35.45 -11.43
N PRO A 222 -10.29 35.46 -12.30
CA PRO A 222 -9.95 34.33 -13.17
C PRO A 222 -9.37 33.16 -12.37
N LEU A 223 -9.41 31.97 -12.97
CA LEU A 223 -8.57 30.87 -12.51
C LEU A 223 -7.15 31.03 -13.04
N VAL A 224 -6.16 30.61 -12.27
CA VAL A 224 -4.74 30.67 -12.63
C VAL A 224 -4.16 29.27 -12.51
N GLN A 225 -3.30 28.86 -13.45
CA GLN A 225 -2.62 27.58 -13.40
C GLN A 225 -1.89 27.40 -12.05
N GLY A 226 -1.94 26.17 -11.52
CA GLY A 226 -1.42 25.83 -10.19
C GLY A 226 -2.42 26.01 -9.05
N MET A 227 -3.56 26.68 -9.26
CA MET A 227 -4.62 26.79 -8.26
C MET A 227 -5.11 25.41 -7.82
N LYS A 228 -5.30 25.25 -6.51
CA LYS A 228 -5.73 24.01 -5.88
C LYS A 228 -7.25 23.96 -5.77
N ILE A 229 -7.90 23.13 -6.59
CA ILE A 229 -9.36 23.05 -6.67
C ILE A 229 -9.85 21.80 -5.96
N ALA A 230 -10.77 21.96 -5.00
CA ALA A 230 -11.52 20.84 -4.44
C ALA A 230 -12.92 20.83 -5.05
N ILE A 231 -13.48 19.65 -5.29
CA ILE A 231 -14.86 19.51 -5.80
C ILE A 231 -15.66 18.65 -4.80
N THR A 232 -16.91 19.02 -4.52
CA THR A 232 -17.81 18.29 -3.62
C THR A 232 -19.27 18.47 -4.06
N GLY A 233 -20.16 17.61 -3.56
CA GLY A 233 -21.58 17.61 -3.93
C GLY A 233 -21.85 16.93 -5.27
N GLU A 234 -23.13 16.88 -5.63
CA GLU A 234 -23.58 16.47 -6.97
C GLU A 234 -23.32 17.59 -7.99
N THR A 235 -22.80 17.19 -9.14
CA THR A 235 -22.51 18.08 -10.29
C THR A 235 -23.25 17.55 -11.52
N ALA A 236 -23.74 18.44 -12.37
CA ALA A 236 -24.39 18.06 -13.63
C ALA A 236 -23.38 17.41 -14.59
N THR A 237 -22.13 17.87 -14.57
CA THR A 237 -21.01 17.28 -15.28
C THR A 237 -20.42 16.13 -14.48
N ALA A 238 -20.09 15.02 -15.15
CA ALA A 238 -19.45 13.88 -14.50
C ALA A 238 -18.14 14.30 -13.79
N ARG A 239 -17.93 13.78 -12.58
CA ARG A 239 -16.76 14.13 -11.74
C ARG A 239 -15.43 13.88 -12.46
N ALA A 240 -15.33 12.80 -13.22
CA ALA A 240 -14.13 12.47 -13.99
C ALA A 240 -13.83 13.52 -15.07
N GLU A 241 -14.86 14.04 -15.73
CA GLU A 241 -14.74 15.06 -16.77
C GLU A 241 -14.29 16.41 -16.19
N LEU A 242 -14.86 16.82 -15.04
CA LEU A 242 -14.42 18.03 -14.35
C LEU A 242 -12.95 17.93 -13.92
N VAL A 243 -12.52 16.77 -13.44
CA VAL A 243 -11.12 16.51 -13.08
C VAL A 243 -10.23 16.59 -14.32
N ALA A 244 -10.60 15.92 -15.42
CA ALA A 244 -9.82 15.91 -16.65
C ALA A 244 -9.64 17.32 -17.23
N ARG A 245 -10.71 18.10 -17.34
CA ARG A 245 -10.64 19.49 -17.83
C ARG A 245 -9.81 20.40 -16.92
N SER A 246 -9.94 20.22 -15.60
CA SER A 246 -9.15 20.98 -14.62
C SER A 246 -7.65 20.72 -14.77
N VAL A 247 -7.27 19.45 -14.91
CA VAL A 247 -5.87 19.04 -15.10
C VAL A 247 -5.34 19.55 -16.44
N ALA A 248 -6.12 19.42 -17.52
CA ALA A 248 -5.75 19.94 -18.84
C ALA A 248 -5.55 21.46 -18.85
N ALA A 249 -6.32 22.19 -18.04
CA ALA A 249 -6.16 23.63 -17.85
C ALA A 249 -5.04 24.02 -16.87
N GLY A 250 -4.23 23.07 -16.40
CA GLY A 250 -3.10 23.31 -15.50
C GLY A 250 -3.46 23.55 -14.03
N LEU A 251 -4.68 23.19 -13.60
CA LEU A 251 -5.13 23.28 -12.21
C LEU A 251 -4.78 22.01 -11.43
N ASN A 252 -4.69 22.13 -10.10
CA ASN A 252 -4.36 21.02 -9.21
C ASN A 252 -5.60 20.54 -8.44
N VAL A 253 -6.19 19.41 -8.86
CA VAL A 253 -7.41 18.90 -8.24
C VAL A 253 -7.10 18.12 -6.95
N MET A 254 -7.71 18.56 -5.85
CA MET A 254 -7.48 18.04 -4.50
C MET A 254 -8.64 17.15 -4.03
N SER A 255 -8.30 16.08 -3.32
CA SER A 255 -9.29 15.19 -2.67
C SER A 255 -9.82 15.72 -1.34
N SER A 256 -9.20 16.77 -0.78
CA SER A 256 -9.55 17.40 0.49
C SER A 256 -9.39 18.93 0.43
N VAL A 257 -9.99 19.63 1.40
CA VAL A 257 -9.88 21.09 1.56
C VAL A 257 -8.88 21.41 2.68
N SER A 258 -8.03 22.40 2.46
CA SER A 258 -7.03 22.89 3.40
C SER A 258 -6.89 24.41 3.29
N ARG A 259 -6.09 25.03 4.16
CA ARG A 259 -5.71 26.45 4.06
C ARG A 259 -5.06 26.86 2.72
N HIS A 260 -4.57 25.89 1.95
CA HIS A 260 -3.93 26.11 0.64
C HIS A 260 -4.88 25.83 -0.53
N THR A 261 -6.13 25.44 -0.27
CA THR A 261 -7.13 25.24 -1.32
C THR A 261 -7.55 26.61 -1.87
N SER A 262 -7.48 26.75 -3.19
CA SER A 262 -7.76 28.00 -3.88
C SER A 262 -9.26 28.27 -3.99
N ALA A 263 -10.03 27.24 -4.32
CA ALA A 263 -11.50 27.29 -4.38
C ALA A 263 -12.12 25.91 -4.13
N LEU A 264 -13.34 25.90 -3.61
CA LEU A 264 -14.21 24.73 -3.54
C LEU A 264 -15.32 24.87 -4.58
N VAL A 265 -15.45 23.88 -5.48
CA VAL A 265 -16.54 23.80 -6.45
C VAL A 265 -17.67 22.96 -5.88
N THR A 266 -18.86 23.54 -5.77
CA THR A 266 -20.10 22.87 -5.34
C THR A 266 -21.33 23.66 -5.73
N ASN A 267 -22.38 22.99 -6.19
CA ASN A 267 -23.69 23.61 -6.43
C ASN A 267 -24.51 23.77 -5.13
N GLU A 268 -24.07 23.12 -4.07
CA GLU A 268 -24.71 23.14 -2.75
C GLU A 268 -23.83 23.92 -1.77
N ALA A 269 -23.94 25.24 -1.76
CA ALA A 269 -23.16 26.09 -0.85
C ALA A 269 -23.48 25.80 0.64
N GLY A 270 -24.68 25.26 0.93
CA GLY A 270 -25.11 24.81 2.27
C GLY A 270 -24.84 23.33 2.59
N SER A 271 -24.07 22.62 1.77
CA SER A 271 -23.84 21.17 1.90
C SER A 271 -23.22 20.80 3.26
N THR A 272 -23.68 19.70 3.86
CA THR A 272 -23.09 19.09 5.07
C THR A 272 -21.87 18.23 4.77
N SER A 273 -21.29 18.31 3.56
CA SER A 273 -20.07 17.57 3.25
C SER A 273 -18.88 18.02 4.11
N ALA A 274 -17.97 17.09 4.42
CA ALA A 274 -16.77 17.41 5.19
C ALA A 274 -15.90 18.49 4.53
N LYS A 275 -15.90 18.56 3.19
CA LYS A 275 -15.21 19.57 2.39
C LYS A 275 -15.84 20.96 2.52
N ALA A 276 -17.18 21.05 2.48
CA ALA A 276 -17.90 22.31 2.65
C ALA A 276 -17.70 22.90 4.07
N ARG A 277 -17.83 22.08 5.11
CA ARG A 277 -17.51 22.50 6.49
C ARG A 277 -16.08 23.01 6.63
N ARG A 278 -15.13 22.29 6.02
CA ARG A 278 -13.71 22.66 6.08
C ARG A 278 -13.42 23.92 5.27
N ALA A 279 -14.07 24.12 4.11
CA ALA A 279 -13.96 25.34 3.33
C ALA A 279 -14.44 26.56 4.12
N ALA A 280 -15.59 26.45 4.79
CA ALA A 280 -16.10 27.50 5.67
C ALA A 280 -15.12 27.81 6.82
N ALA A 281 -14.60 26.78 7.50
CA ALA A 281 -13.65 26.96 8.61
C ALA A 281 -12.32 27.59 8.17
N GLU A 282 -11.87 27.31 6.94
CA GLU A 282 -10.60 27.80 6.39
C GLU A 282 -10.77 29.06 5.52
N GLY A 283 -11.99 29.62 5.40
CA GLY A 283 -12.30 30.77 4.55
C GLY A 283 -12.02 30.53 3.06
N VAL A 284 -12.18 29.30 2.57
CA VAL A 284 -11.98 28.95 1.15
C VAL A 284 -13.20 29.40 0.35
N PRO A 285 -13.02 30.17 -0.74
CA PRO A 285 -14.13 30.64 -1.55
C PRO A 285 -14.84 29.45 -2.22
N VAL A 286 -16.17 29.55 -2.27
CA VAL A 286 -17.05 28.55 -2.91
C VAL A 286 -17.50 29.10 -4.25
N ILE A 287 -17.37 28.29 -5.30
CA ILE A 287 -17.77 28.61 -6.67
C ILE A 287 -18.75 27.53 -7.12
N ASP A 288 -19.87 27.91 -7.73
CA ASP A 288 -20.80 26.95 -8.33
C ASP A 288 -20.21 26.32 -9.61
N GLU A 289 -20.74 25.17 -10.02
CA GLU A 289 -20.23 24.45 -11.19
C GLU A 289 -20.33 25.27 -12.49
N HIS A 290 -21.41 26.01 -12.68
CA HIS A 290 -21.64 26.80 -13.89
C HIS A 290 -20.59 27.92 -14.01
N THR A 291 -20.37 28.65 -12.92
CA THR A 291 -19.30 29.65 -12.83
C THR A 291 -17.92 29.02 -13.01
N PHE A 292 -17.68 27.86 -12.40
CA PHE A 292 -16.39 27.16 -12.52
C PHE A 292 -16.10 26.75 -13.97
N LEU A 293 -17.05 26.17 -14.68
CA LEU A 293 -16.89 25.78 -16.09
C LEU A 293 -16.63 26.98 -17.00
N ARG A 294 -17.30 28.12 -16.76
CA ARG A 294 -17.05 29.37 -17.49
C ARG A 294 -15.64 29.93 -17.23
N LEU A 295 -15.15 29.83 -15.99
CA LEU A 295 -13.78 30.26 -15.68
C LEU A 295 -12.72 29.28 -16.21
N LEU A 296 -13.08 28.00 -16.33
CA LEU A 296 -12.19 26.95 -16.82
C LEU A 296 -11.86 27.08 -18.30
N SER A 297 -12.69 27.76 -19.10
CA SER A 297 -12.38 28.06 -20.51
C SER A 297 -11.34 29.16 -20.71
N ASP A 298 -10.97 29.90 -19.65
CA ASP A 298 -10.03 31.02 -19.71
C ASP A 298 -9.12 31.07 -18.46
N VAL A 299 -8.29 30.02 -18.31
CA VAL A 299 -7.33 29.93 -17.20
C VAL A 299 -6.06 30.69 -17.54
N ARG A 300 -5.67 31.63 -16.68
CA ARG A 300 -4.45 32.43 -16.84
C ARG A 300 -3.19 31.61 -16.55
N ALA A 301 -2.11 31.93 -17.26
CA ALA A 301 -0.80 31.32 -17.06
C ALA A 301 -0.29 31.49 -15.61
N GLY A 302 0.24 30.42 -15.03
CA GLY A 302 0.78 30.38 -13.67
C GLY A 302 2.31 30.31 -13.65
N THR A 303 2.91 30.35 -12.45
CA THR A 303 4.38 30.21 -12.31
C THR A 303 4.79 28.73 -12.31
N PRO A 304 5.58 28.24 -13.27
CA PRO A 304 6.04 26.85 -13.29
C PRO A 304 7.02 26.54 -12.14
N HIS A 305 7.10 25.27 -11.74
CA HIS A 305 8.19 24.78 -10.88
C HIS A 305 9.53 24.79 -11.65
N ARG A 306 10.66 25.06 -10.98
CA ARG A 306 12.01 24.96 -11.60
C ARG A 306 12.20 23.50 -12.06
N GLY A 307 12.22 23.28 -13.37
CA GLY A 307 12.23 21.96 -14.02
C GLY A 307 11.11 21.76 -15.06
N ALA A 308 9.95 22.41 -14.91
CA ALA A 308 8.83 22.28 -15.85
C ALA A 308 8.87 23.29 -17.03
N ALA A 309 9.68 24.35 -16.89
CA ALA A 309 9.84 25.38 -17.93
C ALA A 309 10.58 24.87 -19.18
N GLU A 310 11.38 23.82 -19.06
CA GLU A 310 12.11 23.21 -20.19
C GLU A 310 11.20 22.35 -21.09
N GLU A 311 10.15 21.73 -20.53
CA GLU A 311 9.17 20.95 -21.30
C GLU A 311 8.08 21.83 -21.93
N ALA A 312 7.68 22.92 -21.28
CA ALA A 312 6.65 23.82 -21.80
C ALA A 312 7.11 24.63 -23.03
N GLY A 313 8.40 24.99 -23.11
CA GLY A 313 8.98 25.76 -24.21
C GLY A 313 9.16 24.99 -25.53
N ALA A 314 9.02 23.66 -25.53
CA ALA A 314 9.23 22.83 -26.72
C ALA A 314 7.97 22.64 -27.58
N SER A 315 6.80 23.10 -27.13
CA SER A 315 5.51 22.87 -27.80
C SER A 315 4.94 24.06 -28.59
N GLU A 316 5.61 25.22 -28.59
CA GLU A 316 5.18 26.41 -29.36
C GLU A 316 5.88 26.59 -30.72
N GLY A 317 6.72 25.64 -31.14
CA GLY A 317 7.39 25.68 -32.44
C GLY A 317 6.88 24.59 -33.39
N VAL A 318 5.91 24.93 -34.23
CA VAL A 318 5.76 24.57 -35.66
C VAL A 318 4.26 24.62 -36.03
N ALA A 319 3.85 25.76 -36.56
CA ALA A 319 2.69 25.88 -37.44
C ALA A 319 3.11 26.70 -38.67
N SER A 320 3.23 26.07 -39.83
CA SER A 320 2.62 26.51 -41.09
C SER A 320 3.14 25.67 -42.28
N VAL A 321 2.24 25.52 -43.24
CA VAL A 321 2.23 24.57 -44.35
C VAL A 321 2.75 25.23 -45.63
N SER A 322 3.35 24.46 -46.56
CA SER A 322 3.31 24.77 -47.99
C SER A 322 3.41 23.50 -48.83
N GLU A 323 2.43 23.30 -49.70
CA GLU A 323 2.31 22.25 -50.73
C GLU A 323 3.32 22.42 -51.88
N ALA A 324 3.70 21.30 -52.52
CA ALA A 324 3.69 21.14 -53.99
C ALA A 324 4.02 19.69 -54.44
N ALA A 325 2.96 19.00 -54.89
CA ALA A 325 2.82 18.11 -56.06
C ALA A 325 3.85 17.01 -56.45
N ALA A 326 3.30 15.78 -56.47
CA ALA A 326 3.28 14.78 -57.57
C ALA A 326 4.51 13.88 -57.86
N ALA A 327 4.34 12.57 -57.58
CA ALA A 327 4.32 11.49 -58.58
C ALA A 327 4.02 10.11 -57.94
N VAL A 328 3.04 9.40 -58.50
CA VAL A 328 2.75 7.95 -58.34
C VAL A 328 3.12 7.32 -59.69
N PRO A 329 3.84 6.17 -59.79
CA PRO A 329 3.31 4.83 -59.54
C PRO A 329 4.35 3.85 -58.93
N GLY A 330 4.04 2.63 -58.51
CA GLY A 330 2.85 1.84 -58.67
C GLY A 330 2.86 0.61 -57.76
N ASN A 331 1.72 -0.05 -57.77
CA ASN A 331 1.37 -1.24 -57.00
C ASN A 331 1.98 -2.50 -57.63
N ALA A 332 2.50 -3.42 -56.82
CA ALA A 332 2.75 -4.81 -57.21
C ALA A 332 2.71 -5.74 -55.99
N ASP A 333 1.50 -6.26 -55.74
CA ASP A 333 1.12 -7.64 -55.48
C ASP A 333 2.03 -8.66 -54.76
N ALA A 334 1.33 -9.38 -53.87
CA ALA A 334 1.28 -10.84 -53.71
C ALA A 334 2.29 -11.61 -52.83
N ALA A 335 1.74 -11.96 -51.65
CA ALA A 335 1.53 -13.34 -51.16
C ALA A 335 2.65 -14.14 -50.43
N PRO A 336 2.25 -15.10 -49.54
CA PRO A 336 3.14 -15.78 -48.59
C PRO A 336 3.41 -17.28 -48.93
N ALA A 337 4.27 -17.89 -48.10
CA ALA A 337 4.44 -19.33 -47.79
C ALA A 337 5.47 -20.19 -48.57
N SER A 338 6.39 -20.83 -47.83
CA SER A 338 6.78 -22.27 -47.87
C SER A 338 7.95 -22.49 -46.87
N THR A 339 7.77 -23.29 -45.80
CA THR A 339 8.21 -24.69 -45.61
C THR A 339 9.61 -25.04 -46.14
N ALA A 340 10.52 -25.51 -45.26
CA ALA A 340 11.12 -26.86 -45.31
C ALA A 340 12.24 -27.05 -44.25
N SER A 341 12.19 -28.25 -43.66
CA SER A 341 13.27 -29.04 -43.01
C SER A 341 13.79 -28.65 -41.64
#